data_AF-A0A1V1P9Z0-F1
#
_entry.id   AF-A0A1V1P9Z0-F1
#
_cell.length_a   1.000
_cell.length_b   1.000
_cell.length_c   1.000
_cell.angle_alpha   90.00
_cell.angle_beta   90.00
_cell.angle_gamma   90.00
#
_symmetry.space_group_name_H-M   'P 1'
#
loop_
_entity.id
_entity.type
_entity.pdbx_description
1 polymer ?
#
loop_
_entity_poly.entity_id
_entity_poly.type
_entity_poly.pdbx_seq_one_letter_code
_entity_poly.pdbx_strand_id
1 'polypeptide(L)'
;MLLSTGMSYHSEVMFALNKIYSYNKDVILMQCSADYPLKDEDVNLSVLNSFNESFDMLLGYSDHSFGIGAAPYAVAMGAKVIEKHFTIDKTMKGPDHSASLSPEELKQFVQQIRQVEVYLGNPIKMPAFSEIHNRELLQKKLVASRVIQKGENFSDQNVIAKRTGGKGISPLYYENVFGRMANKYYNVNDVIEI
;
A
#
# COMPACT_ATOMS: atom_id res chain seq x y z
N MET A 1 12.61 2.70 24.48
CA MET A 1 11.45 2.44 25.37
C MET A 1 10.24 2.13 24.49
N LEU A 2 9.41 1.15 24.85
CA LEU A 2 8.11 0.91 24.22
C LEU A 2 7.02 1.49 25.13
N LEU A 3 6.09 2.28 24.59
CA LEU A 3 5.00 2.87 25.35
C LEU A 3 3.65 2.40 24.78
N SER A 4 3.00 1.46 25.46
CA SER A 4 1.66 0.98 25.12
C SER A 4 0.58 1.96 25.56
N THR A 5 -0.38 2.21 24.67
CA THR A 5 -1.43 3.25 24.85
C THR A 5 -2.82 2.70 25.08
N GLY A 6 -2.95 1.41 25.40
CA GLY A 6 -4.24 0.80 25.74
C GLY A 6 -4.93 1.57 26.86
N MET A 7 -6.27 1.63 26.78
CA MET A 7 -7.13 2.34 27.73
C MET A 7 -6.90 3.87 27.84
N SER A 8 -6.05 4.45 27.00
CA SER A 8 -5.66 5.87 27.13
C SER A 8 -6.36 6.75 26.09
N TYR A 9 -6.71 7.97 26.48
CA TYR A 9 -7.08 9.02 25.53
C TYR A 9 -5.84 9.61 24.86
N HIS A 10 -6.02 10.17 23.66
CA HIS A 10 -4.94 10.83 22.92
C HIS A 10 -4.24 11.94 23.74
N SER A 11 -4.99 12.70 24.56
CA SER A 11 -4.43 13.73 25.44
C SER A 11 -3.51 13.16 26.52
N GLU A 12 -3.80 11.97 27.04
CA GLU A 12 -2.98 11.30 28.04
C GLU A 12 -1.69 10.77 27.41
N VAL A 13 -1.78 10.24 26.19
CA VAL A 13 -0.61 9.84 25.38
C VAL A 13 0.31 11.04 25.14
N MET A 14 -0.24 12.16 24.68
CA MET A 14 0.51 13.42 24.48
C MET A 14 1.21 13.87 25.77
N PHE A 15 0.49 13.85 26.89
CA PHE A 15 1.04 14.24 28.19
C PHE A 15 2.20 13.33 28.61
N ALA A 16 2.01 12.01 28.50
CA ALA A 16 3.04 11.03 28.85
C ALA A 16 4.30 11.20 28.00
N LEU A 17 4.15 11.34 26.68
CA LEU A 17 5.28 11.55 25.77
C LEU A 17 6.04 12.84 26.10
N ASN A 18 5.35 13.95 26.35
CA ASN A 18 5.99 15.21 26.73
C ASN A 18 6.83 15.09 28.02
N LYS A 19 6.37 14.28 28.99
CA LYS A 19 7.15 13.99 30.21
C LYS A 19 8.36 13.11 29.91
N ILE A 20 8.17 12.06 29.12
CA ILE A 20 9.24 11.10 28.78
C ILE A 20 10.36 11.79 27.98
N TYR A 21 10.03 12.65 27.01
CA TYR A 21 10.98 13.35 26.15
C TYR A 21 11.99 14.24 26.87
N SER A 22 11.70 14.64 28.11
CA SER A 22 12.66 15.35 28.95
C SER A 22 13.84 14.47 29.38
N TYR A 23 13.70 13.15 29.29
CA TYR A 23 14.68 12.16 29.76
C TYR A 23 15.10 11.17 28.67
N ASN A 24 14.18 10.78 27.79
CA ASN A 24 14.42 9.81 26.73
C ASN A 24 13.58 10.15 25.49
N LYS A 25 14.23 10.30 24.34
CA LYS A 25 13.56 10.52 23.05
C LYS A 25 13.42 9.24 22.22
N ASP A 26 14.12 8.18 22.59
CA ASP A 26 14.06 6.87 21.92
C ASP A 26 12.84 6.09 22.44
N VAL A 27 11.67 6.51 21.99
CA VAL A 27 10.36 5.95 22.33
C VAL A 27 9.68 5.44 21.07
N ILE A 28 9.09 4.24 21.16
CA ILE A 28 8.19 3.69 20.14
C ILE A 28 6.79 3.67 20.76
N LEU A 29 5.84 4.30 20.08
CA LEU A 29 4.46 4.36 20.54
C LEU A 29 3.70 3.14 20.04
N MET A 30 3.22 2.33 20.98
CA MET A 30 2.55 1.07 20.68
C MET A 30 1.05 1.26 20.79
N GLN A 31 0.33 1.20 19.67
CA GLN A 31 -1.12 1.10 19.73
C GLN A 31 -1.54 -0.28 20.24
N CYS A 32 -2.48 -0.32 21.17
CA CYS A 32 -3.17 -1.53 21.57
C CYS A 32 -4.56 -1.23 22.15
N SER A 33 -5.41 -2.26 22.15
CA SER A 33 -6.64 -2.30 22.94
C SER A 33 -6.48 -3.40 23.98
N ALA A 34 -6.78 -3.10 25.24
CA ALA A 34 -6.51 -3.99 26.36
C ALA A 34 -7.75 -4.83 26.72
N ASP A 35 -7.99 -5.87 25.92
CA ASP A 35 -8.99 -6.92 26.18
C ASP A 35 -8.42 -8.27 25.70
N TYR A 36 -8.77 -9.37 26.39
CA TYR A 36 -8.09 -10.67 26.27
C TYR A 36 -9.09 -11.84 26.22
N PRO A 37 -9.48 -12.33 25.03
CA PRO A 37 -9.10 -11.85 23.71
C PRO A 37 -9.88 -10.60 23.29
N LEU A 38 -9.21 -9.73 22.55
CA LEU A 38 -9.80 -8.56 21.91
C LEU A 38 -10.76 -8.99 20.79
N LYS A 39 -11.98 -8.44 20.79
CA LYS A 39 -12.93 -8.62 19.69
C LYS A 39 -12.47 -7.86 18.44
N ASP A 40 -12.77 -8.41 17.27
CA ASP A 40 -12.36 -7.83 15.99
C ASP A 40 -12.85 -6.38 15.80
N GLU A 41 -14.05 -6.06 16.29
CA GLU A 41 -14.64 -4.70 16.25
C GLU A 41 -13.88 -3.66 17.08
N ASP A 42 -13.12 -4.10 18.08
CA ASP A 42 -12.40 -3.25 19.04
C ASP A 42 -10.88 -3.10 18.72
N VAL A 43 -10.41 -3.74 17.64
CA VAL A 43 -9.01 -3.69 17.18
C VAL A 43 -8.56 -2.27 16.83
N ASN A 44 -9.38 -1.56 16.05
CA ASN A 44 -9.19 -0.16 15.67
C ASN A 44 -7.76 0.23 15.19
N LEU A 45 -7.22 -0.48 14.19
CA LEU A 45 -5.89 -0.18 13.65
C LEU A 45 -5.77 1.24 13.04
N SER A 46 -6.88 1.86 12.66
CA SER A 46 -6.93 3.24 12.14
C SER A 46 -6.31 4.28 13.07
N VAL A 47 -6.19 3.99 14.38
CA VAL A 47 -5.45 4.82 15.34
C VAL A 47 -3.98 5.00 14.93
N LEU A 48 -3.37 4.02 14.26
CA LEU A 48 -2.00 4.13 13.75
C LEU A 48 -1.88 5.29 12.73
N ASN A 49 -2.90 5.55 11.92
CA ASN A 49 -2.90 6.70 11.00
C ASN A 49 -2.93 8.01 11.78
N SER A 50 -3.82 8.13 12.76
CA SER A 50 -3.89 9.33 13.63
C SER A 50 -2.59 9.55 14.40
N PHE A 51 -1.94 8.48 14.87
CA PHE A 51 -0.63 8.58 15.51
C PHE A 51 0.45 9.03 14.53
N ASN A 52 0.46 8.50 13.30
CA ASN A 52 1.43 8.89 12.28
C ASN A 52 1.27 10.36 11.85
N GLU A 53 0.05 10.90 11.90
CA GLU A 53 -0.23 12.32 11.66
C GLU A 53 0.17 13.22 12.84
N SER A 54 0.05 12.71 14.07
CA SER A 54 0.23 13.50 15.30
C SER A 54 1.66 13.47 15.85
N PHE A 55 2.40 12.38 15.58
CA PHE A 55 3.68 12.10 16.19
C PHE A 55 4.73 11.74 15.14
N ASP A 56 5.84 12.47 15.13
CA ASP A 56 7.02 12.13 14.32
C ASP A 56 7.90 11.11 15.06
N MET A 57 7.46 9.84 15.05
CA MET A 57 8.19 8.74 15.70
C MET A 57 7.86 7.38 15.10
N LEU A 58 8.60 6.35 15.52
CA LEU A 58 8.26 4.97 15.21
C LEU A 58 6.99 4.55 15.96
N LEU A 59 6.09 3.91 15.23
CA LEU A 59 4.88 3.31 15.77
C LEU A 59 5.04 1.79 15.85
N GLY A 60 4.31 1.19 16.77
CA GLY A 60 4.12 -0.25 16.84
C GLY A 60 2.70 -0.63 17.20
N TYR A 61 2.43 -1.92 17.22
CA TYR A 61 1.13 -2.47 17.54
C TYR A 61 1.31 -3.67 18.47
N SER A 62 0.62 -3.65 19.62
CA SER A 62 0.53 -4.79 20.54
C SER A 62 -0.85 -5.40 20.41
N ASP A 63 -0.88 -6.64 19.90
CA ASP A 63 -2.09 -7.31 19.47
C ASP A 63 -2.61 -8.30 20.52
N HIS A 64 -3.89 -8.21 20.84
CA HIS A 64 -4.56 -9.14 21.75
C HIS A 64 -5.75 -9.85 21.09
N SER A 65 -5.91 -9.72 19.76
CA SER A 65 -6.94 -10.47 19.04
C SER A 65 -6.60 -11.96 18.96
N PHE A 66 -7.61 -12.80 18.71
CA PHE A 66 -7.41 -14.25 18.67
C PHE A 66 -6.51 -14.71 17.51
N GLY A 67 -5.64 -15.69 17.77
CA GLY A 67 -4.75 -16.26 16.76
C GLY A 67 -3.76 -15.24 16.19
N ILE A 68 -3.38 -15.40 14.91
CA ILE A 68 -2.48 -14.45 14.22
C ILE A 68 -3.08 -13.04 14.18
N GLY A 69 -4.39 -12.96 13.99
CA GLY A 69 -5.14 -11.77 14.34
C GLY A 69 -4.89 -10.55 13.46
N ALA A 70 -4.98 -9.38 14.07
CA ALA A 70 -4.88 -8.09 13.41
C ALA A 70 -3.43 -7.67 13.10
N ALA A 71 -2.45 -8.27 13.78
CA ALA A 71 -1.06 -7.82 13.74
C ALA A 71 -0.42 -7.72 12.33
N PRO A 72 -0.62 -8.65 11.39
CA PRO A 72 -0.07 -8.51 10.03
C PRO A 72 -0.58 -7.26 9.30
N TYR A 73 -1.83 -6.85 9.54
CA TYR A 73 -2.42 -5.67 8.91
C TYR A 73 -1.85 -4.37 9.47
N ALA A 74 -1.47 -4.34 10.75
CA ALA A 74 -0.84 -3.18 11.38
C ALA A 74 0.48 -2.78 10.68
N VAL A 75 1.21 -3.75 10.13
CA VAL A 75 2.44 -3.51 9.34
C VAL A 75 2.14 -2.66 8.12
N ALA A 76 1.03 -2.95 7.41
CA ALA A 76 0.59 -2.16 6.26
C ALA A 76 0.15 -0.74 6.64
N MET A 77 -0.21 -0.54 7.90
CA MET A 77 -0.58 0.76 8.46
C MET A 77 0.61 1.53 9.07
N GLY A 78 1.83 1.03 8.86
CA GLY A 78 3.06 1.72 9.23
C GLY A 78 3.69 1.26 10.54
N ALA A 79 3.08 0.33 11.27
CA ALA A 79 3.70 -0.23 12.48
C ALA A 79 5.05 -0.89 12.16
N LYS A 80 6.08 -0.57 12.95
CA LYS A 80 7.46 -1.07 12.83
C LYS A 80 7.84 -2.05 13.94
N VAL A 81 7.07 -2.09 15.01
CA VAL A 81 7.18 -3.08 16.08
C VAL A 81 5.84 -3.78 16.23
N ILE A 82 5.86 -5.11 16.25
CA ILE A 82 4.66 -5.91 16.48
C ILE A 82 4.89 -6.77 17.73
N GLU A 83 3.94 -6.72 18.65
CA GLU A 83 3.94 -7.49 19.89
C GLU A 83 2.73 -8.43 19.93
N LYS A 84 2.95 -9.66 20.40
CA LYS A 84 1.94 -10.72 20.51
C LYS A 84 2.33 -11.67 21.63
N HIS A 85 1.35 -12.14 22.41
CA HIS A 85 1.60 -13.16 23.43
C HIS A 85 1.95 -14.52 22.80
N PHE A 86 2.85 -15.25 23.44
CA PHE A 86 3.31 -16.58 23.02
C PHE A 86 3.39 -17.52 24.22
N THR A 87 3.08 -18.80 24.00
CA THR A 87 3.20 -19.88 24.97
C THR A 87 3.78 -21.13 24.32
N ILE A 88 4.49 -21.94 25.12
CA ILE A 88 4.91 -23.29 24.72
C ILE A 88 3.76 -24.30 24.77
N ASP A 89 2.73 -24.02 25.57
CA ASP A 89 1.54 -24.86 25.75
C ASP A 89 0.33 -23.98 26.13
N LYS A 90 -0.75 -24.07 25.34
CA LYS A 90 -1.98 -23.30 25.55
C LYS A 90 -2.88 -23.84 26.65
N THR A 91 -2.61 -25.06 27.13
CA THR A 91 -3.40 -25.74 28.17
C THR A 91 -2.88 -25.46 29.58
N MET A 92 -1.72 -24.81 29.70
CA MET A 92 -1.12 -24.42 30.98
C MET A 92 -2.03 -23.48 31.76
N LYS A 93 -1.93 -23.53 33.10
CA LYS A 93 -2.68 -22.65 33.99
C LYS A 93 -2.20 -21.21 33.85
N GLY A 94 -3.13 -20.31 33.60
CA GLY A 94 -2.89 -18.88 33.53
C GLY A 94 -3.88 -18.23 32.55
N PRO A 95 -4.23 -16.95 32.75
CA PRO A 95 -5.23 -16.29 31.92
C PRO A 95 -4.80 -16.14 30.46
N ASP A 96 -3.50 -16.02 30.20
CA ASP A 96 -3.00 -15.63 28.87
C ASP A 96 -2.63 -16.82 27.97
N HIS A 97 -2.42 -18.02 28.53
CA HIS A 97 -1.94 -19.17 27.75
C HIS A 97 -2.91 -19.57 26.64
N SER A 98 -4.22 -19.57 26.90
CA SER A 98 -5.24 -19.94 25.93
C SER A 98 -5.36 -18.92 24.78
N ALA A 99 -5.10 -17.64 25.05
CA ALA A 99 -5.15 -16.55 24.08
C ALA A 99 -3.82 -16.34 23.32
N SER A 100 -2.71 -16.89 23.83
CA SER A 100 -1.38 -16.77 23.25
C SER A 100 -1.21 -17.59 21.97
N LEU A 101 -0.18 -17.27 21.18
CA LEU A 101 0.28 -18.12 20.07
C LEU A 101 1.06 -19.33 20.60
N SER A 102 0.86 -20.49 19.99
CA SER A 102 1.73 -21.66 20.12
C SER A 102 3.02 -21.48 19.29
N PRO A 103 4.04 -22.34 19.44
CA PRO A 103 5.25 -22.26 18.64
C PRO A 103 5.02 -22.34 17.13
N GLU A 104 4.01 -23.10 16.70
CA GLU A 104 3.67 -23.22 15.27
C GLU A 104 2.96 -21.96 14.76
N GLU A 105 2.01 -21.42 15.51
CA GLU A 105 1.35 -20.17 15.15
C GLU A 105 2.32 -18.98 15.18
N LEU A 106 3.31 -18.97 16.07
CA LEU A 106 4.34 -17.93 16.09
C LEU A 106 5.19 -17.94 14.81
N LYS A 107 5.52 -19.12 14.27
CA LYS A 107 6.22 -19.20 12.97
C LYS A 107 5.35 -18.65 11.85
N GLN A 108 4.08 -19.04 11.82
CA GLN A 108 3.12 -18.54 10.82
C GLN A 108 2.92 -17.03 10.95
N PHE A 109 2.84 -16.52 12.17
CA PHE A 109 2.75 -15.10 12.49
C PHE A 109 3.92 -14.30 11.90
N VAL A 110 5.15 -14.74 12.17
CA VAL A 110 6.35 -14.11 11.61
C VAL A 110 6.35 -14.20 10.09
N GLN A 111 5.99 -15.36 9.52
CA GLN A 111 5.92 -15.53 8.06
C GLN A 111 4.93 -14.57 7.42
N GLN A 112 3.74 -14.38 8.02
CA GLN A 112 2.74 -13.45 7.51
C GLN A 112 3.20 -11.99 7.58
N ILE A 113 3.84 -11.59 8.69
CA ILE A 113 4.45 -10.25 8.80
C ILE A 113 5.46 -10.00 7.68
N ARG A 114 6.39 -10.96 7.46
CA ARG A 114 7.38 -10.85 6.39
C ARG A 114 6.75 -10.84 4.99
N GLN A 115 5.66 -11.59 4.82
CA GLN A 115 4.92 -11.60 3.57
C GLN A 115 4.25 -10.25 3.28
N VAL A 116 3.70 -9.58 4.30
CA VAL A 116 3.13 -8.23 4.17
C VAL A 116 4.21 -7.21 3.78
N GLU A 117 5.40 -7.28 4.39
CA GLU A 117 6.53 -6.41 4.01
C GLU A 117 6.89 -6.55 2.52
N VAL A 118 6.88 -7.77 2.00
CA VAL A 118 7.09 -8.02 0.56
C VAL A 118 5.97 -7.43 -0.28
N TYR A 119 4.71 -7.57 0.15
CA TYR A 119 3.55 -7.04 -0.59
C TYR A 119 3.52 -5.51 -0.64
N LEU A 120 3.98 -4.82 0.42
CA LEU A 120 4.01 -3.37 0.46
C LEU A 120 4.94 -2.77 -0.61
N GLY A 121 6.05 -3.45 -0.92
CA GLY A 121 6.91 -3.10 -2.04
C GLY A 121 7.40 -1.64 -2.01
N ASN A 122 7.37 -0.99 -3.18
CA ASN A 122 7.83 0.39 -3.36
C ASN A 122 6.63 1.35 -3.43
N PRO A 123 6.64 2.51 -2.74
CA PRO A 123 5.53 3.47 -2.76
C PRO A 123 5.37 4.20 -4.10
N ILE A 124 6.37 4.14 -4.99
CA ILE A 124 6.34 4.79 -6.29
C ILE A 124 5.64 3.86 -7.30
N LYS A 125 4.52 4.32 -7.87
CA LYS A 125 3.85 3.55 -8.93
C LYS A 125 4.71 3.48 -10.19
N MET A 126 5.23 2.29 -10.45
CA MET A 126 5.88 1.92 -11.70
C MET A 126 5.33 0.58 -12.21
N PRO A 127 5.51 0.26 -13.50
CA PRO A 127 5.37 -1.11 -13.97
C PRO A 127 6.41 -1.99 -13.28
N ALA A 128 6.02 -3.20 -12.88
CA ALA A 128 7.00 -4.21 -12.50
C ALA A 128 7.90 -4.56 -13.70
N PHE A 129 9.11 -5.06 -13.44
CA PHE A 129 10.02 -5.48 -14.51
C PHE A 129 9.38 -6.51 -15.46
N SER A 130 8.58 -7.43 -14.91
CA SER A 130 7.80 -8.42 -15.67
C SER A 130 6.72 -7.79 -16.57
N GLU A 131 6.30 -6.55 -16.28
CA GLU A 131 5.30 -5.82 -17.06
C GLU A 131 5.92 -5.00 -18.20
N ILE A 132 7.23 -4.74 -18.22
CA ILE A 132 7.84 -3.80 -19.17
C ILE A 132 7.57 -4.21 -20.63
N HIS A 133 7.79 -5.47 -20.97
CA HIS A 133 7.53 -5.98 -22.31
C HIS A 133 6.03 -5.93 -22.68
N ASN A 134 5.17 -6.35 -21.75
CA ASN A 134 3.72 -6.31 -21.94
C ASN A 134 3.21 -4.87 -22.08
N ARG A 135 3.80 -3.93 -21.34
CA ARG A 135 3.47 -2.51 -21.42
C ARG A 135 3.77 -1.98 -22.82
N GLU A 136 4.93 -2.30 -23.39
CA GLU A 136 5.25 -1.90 -24.75
C GLU A 136 4.22 -2.43 -25.76
N LEU A 137 3.92 -3.74 -25.72
CA LEU A 137 3.04 -4.38 -26.69
C LEU A 137 1.55 -4.00 -26.53
N LEU A 138 1.07 -3.89 -25.30
CA LEU A 138 -0.36 -3.80 -24.99
C LEU A 138 -0.85 -2.37 -24.76
N GLN A 139 0.04 -1.40 -24.62
CA GLN A 139 -0.37 0.00 -24.61
C GLN A 139 -0.90 0.42 -25.96
N LYS A 140 -2.00 1.18 -25.91
CA LYS A 140 -2.59 1.74 -27.12
C LYS A 140 -1.71 2.86 -27.67
N LYS A 141 -1.73 3.01 -28.98
CA LYS A 141 -1.06 4.07 -29.75
C LYS A 141 -2.09 4.71 -30.68
N LEU A 142 -1.83 5.94 -31.09
CA LEU A 142 -2.70 6.67 -32.00
C LEU A 142 -2.63 6.05 -33.40
N VAL A 143 -3.80 5.74 -33.93
CA VAL A 143 -4.01 5.22 -35.29
C VAL A 143 -5.13 6.00 -35.97
N ALA A 144 -5.16 6.00 -37.29
CA ALA A 144 -6.24 6.58 -38.05
C ALA A 144 -7.54 5.76 -37.84
N SER A 145 -8.64 6.42 -37.44
CA SER A 145 -9.96 5.79 -37.29
C SER A 145 -10.72 5.69 -38.62
N ARG A 146 -10.37 6.56 -39.58
CA ARG A 146 -10.83 6.59 -40.96
C ARG A 146 -9.67 6.94 -41.88
N VAL A 147 -9.91 6.96 -43.19
CA VAL A 147 -8.93 7.53 -44.14
C VAL A 147 -8.66 9.00 -43.80
N ILE A 148 -7.37 9.39 -43.83
CA ILE A 148 -6.89 10.77 -43.62
C ILE A 148 -6.04 11.16 -44.83
N GLN A 149 -6.41 12.27 -45.48
CA GLN A 149 -5.66 12.77 -46.63
C GLN A 149 -4.41 13.53 -46.20
N LYS A 150 -3.38 13.55 -47.05
CA LYS A 150 -2.21 14.43 -46.83
C LYS A 150 -2.67 15.88 -46.75
N GLY A 151 -2.24 16.60 -45.72
CA GLY A 151 -2.65 17.98 -45.43
C GLY A 151 -3.92 18.11 -44.59
N GLU A 152 -4.67 17.03 -44.34
CA GLU A 152 -5.82 17.05 -43.42
C GLU A 152 -5.34 17.15 -41.96
N ASN A 153 -6.06 17.89 -41.12
CA ASN A 153 -5.74 17.99 -39.70
C ASN A 153 -6.12 16.72 -38.94
N PHE A 154 -5.23 16.26 -38.05
CA PHE A 154 -5.58 15.24 -37.06
C PHE A 154 -6.58 15.80 -36.04
N SER A 155 -7.59 15.01 -35.71
CA SER A 155 -8.66 15.37 -34.77
C SER A 155 -9.23 14.11 -34.10
N ASP A 156 -10.10 14.31 -33.11
CA ASP A 156 -10.87 13.25 -32.46
C ASP A 156 -11.81 12.50 -33.43
N GLN A 157 -12.16 13.11 -34.57
CA GLN A 157 -12.99 12.50 -35.60
C GLN A 157 -12.24 11.54 -36.51
N ASN A 158 -10.90 11.63 -36.57
CA ASN A 158 -10.10 10.82 -37.50
C ASN A 158 -8.92 10.06 -36.85
N VAL A 159 -8.66 10.26 -35.57
CA VAL A 159 -7.64 9.51 -34.81
C VAL A 159 -8.28 8.80 -33.61
N ILE A 160 -7.86 7.56 -33.35
CA ILE A 160 -8.28 6.76 -32.20
C ILE A 160 -7.09 5.99 -31.61
N ALA A 161 -7.18 5.55 -30.35
CA ALA A 161 -6.16 4.74 -29.70
C ALA A 161 -6.44 3.23 -29.85
N LYS A 162 -5.55 2.48 -30.48
CA LYS A 162 -5.60 1.00 -30.60
C LYS A 162 -4.28 0.36 -30.22
N ARG A 163 -4.27 -0.95 -29.93
CA ARG A 163 -3.02 -1.70 -29.71
C ARG A 163 -2.33 -1.91 -31.05
N THR A 164 -1.04 -1.57 -31.11
CA THR A 164 -0.24 -1.61 -32.35
C THR A 164 1.05 -2.41 -32.18
N GLY A 165 1.16 -3.20 -31.11
CA GLY A 165 2.40 -3.91 -30.76
C GLY A 165 3.55 -2.97 -30.42
N GLY A 166 3.25 -1.85 -29.76
CA GLY A 166 4.25 -0.87 -29.31
C GLY A 166 4.60 0.25 -30.28
N LYS A 167 4.13 0.20 -31.54
CA LYS A 167 4.49 1.19 -32.57
C LYS A 167 3.59 2.42 -32.56
N GLY A 168 4.20 3.60 -32.52
CA GLY A 168 3.51 4.88 -32.68
C GLY A 168 3.46 5.74 -31.42
N ILE A 169 2.71 6.83 -31.55
CA ILE A 169 2.59 7.88 -30.52
C ILE A 169 1.59 7.41 -29.45
N SER A 170 1.96 7.55 -28.17
CA SER A 170 1.04 7.28 -27.05
C SER A 170 -0.14 8.25 -27.11
N PRO A 171 -1.39 7.80 -26.85
CA PRO A 171 -2.55 8.69 -26.78
C PRO A 171 -2.44 9.72 -25.66
N LEU A 172 -1.53 9.56 -24.69
CA LEU A 172 -1.22 10.61 -23.71
C LEU A 172 -0.64 11.87 -24.35
N TYR A 173 -0.08 11.77 -25.57
CA TYR A 173 0.50 12.89 -26.31
C TYR A 173 -0.40 13.34 -27.46
N TYR A 174 -1.71 13.07 -27.40
CA TYR A 174 -2.63 13.42 -28.48
C TYR A 174 -2.69 14.92 -28.77
N GLU A 175 -2.49 15.78 -27.78
CA GLU A 175 -2.44 17.24 -27.95
C GLU A 175 -1.27 17.69 -28.85
N ASN A 176 -0.18 16.92 -28.86
CA ASN A 176 0.94 17.18 -29.77
C ASN A 176 0.64 16.76 -31.21
N VAL A 177 -0.43 15.99 -31.44
CA VAL A 177 -0.83 15.45 -32.74
C VAL A 177 -2.02 16.23 -33.30
N PHE A 178 -3.03 16.51 -32.48
CA PHE A 178 -4.26 17.15 -32.92
C PHE A 178 -4.00 18.57 -33.41
N GLY A 179 -4.69 18.95 -34.49
CA GLY A 179 -4.46 20.21 -35.19
C GLY A 179 -3.22 20.23 -36.10
N ARG A 180 -2.31 19.25 -36.02
CA ARG A 180 -1.25 19.10 -37.02
C ARG A 180 -1.82 18.51 -38.30
N MET A 181 -1.23 18.92 -39.43
CA MET A 181 -1.55 18.37 -40.74
C MET A 181 -0.83 17.04 -40.96
N ALA A 182 -1.55 16.07 -41.53
CA ALA A 182 -1.01 14.80 -41.96
C ALA A 182 0.08 14.98 -43.03
N ASN A 183 1.29 14.47 -42.77
CA ASN A 183 2.43 14.60 -43.69
C ASN A 183 2.33 13.65 -44.91
N LYS A 184 1.48 12.62 -44.81
CA LYS A 184 1.16 11.62 -45.83
C LYS A 184 -0.31 11.21 -45.76
N TYR A 185 -0.72 10.36 -46.68
CA TYR A 185 -2.01 9.69 -46.64
C TYR A 185 -1.99 8.53 -45.63
N TYR A 186 -3.08 8.34 -44.87
CA TYR A 186 -3.24 7.24 -43.90
C TYR A 186 -4.51 6.44 -44.22
N ASN A 187 -4.40 5.11 -44.26
CA ASN A 187 -5.53 4.18 -44.24
C ASN A 187 -6.07 4.00 -42.82
N VAL A 188 -7.28 3.44 -42.71
CA VAL A 188 -7.84 3.02 -41.42
C VAL A 188 -6.85 2.07 -40.71
N ASN A 189 -6.58 2.34 -39.43
CA ASN A 189 -5.62 1.66 -38.55
C ASN A 189 -4.14 1.93 -38.81
N ASP A 190 -3.77 2.77 -39.79
CA ASP A 190 -2.38 3.18 -39.91
C ASP A 190 -1.95 3.95 -38.66
N VAL A 191 -0.72 3.68 -38.21
CA VAL A 191 -0.13 4.35 -37.05
C VAL A 191 0.12 5.82 -37.37
N ILE A 192 -0.29 6.71 -36.48
CA ILE A 192 -0.04 8.14 -36.63
C ILE A 192 1.42 8.44 -36.32
N GLU A 193 2.04 9.20 -37.24
CA GLU A 193 3.42 9.68 -37.22
C GLU A 193 3.38 11.17 -37.57
N ILE A 194 4.12 12.01 -36.85
CA ILE A 194 4.16 13.46 -37.05
C ILE A 194 5.55 13.92 -37.46
#